data_AF-A0A929JNI2-F1
#
_entry.id   AF-A0A929JNI2-F1
#
_cell.length_a   1.000
_cell.length_b   1.000
_cell.length_c   1.000
_cell.angle_alpha   90.00
_cell.angle_beta   90.00
_cell.angle_gamma   90.00
#
_symmetry.space_group_name_H-M   'P 1'
#
loop_
_entity.id
_entity.type
_entity.pdbx_description
1 polymer ?
#
loop_
_entity_poly.entity_id
_entity_poly.type
_entity_poly.pdbx_seq_one_letter_code
_entity_poly.pdbx_strand_id
1 'polypeptide(L)'
;YTDTLADIAFLLMDLEYHGGNAFSKELWDFYKKTAGEIEVDSLLTFYKVYRAYVRGKVSSFQVDDENISAEKKEEALQTAKRYFQLASSYI
;
A
#
# COMPACT_ATOMS: atom_id res chain seq x y z
N TYR A 1 -18.10 2.04 8.43
CA TYR A 1 -17.40 3.28 8.79
C TYR A 1 -15.95 2.88 9.02
N THR A 2 -15.01 3.48 8.30
CA THR A 2 -13.57 3.15 8.35
C THR A 2 -12.82 4.29 9.05
N ASP A 3 -11.78 3.95 9.80
CA ASP A 3 -10.84 4.88 10.41
C ASP A 3 -10.21 5.79 9.33
N THR A 4 -10.28 7.11 9.50
CA THR A 4 -9.72 8.09 8.55
C THR A 4 -8.21 7.90 8.34
N LEU A 5 -7.51 7.41 9.36
CA LEU A 5 -6.09 7.07 9.27
C LEU A 5 -5.84 5.88 8.33
N ALA A 6 -6.78 4.92 8.27
CA ALA A 6 -6.69 3.79 7.35
C ALA A 6 -6.92 4.19 5.88
N ASP A 7 -7.71 5.25 5.66
CA ASP A 7 -7.97 5.81 4.33
C ASP A 7 -6.76 6.61 3.83
N ILE A 8 -6.17 7.48 4.67
CA ILE A 8 -4.94 8.20 4.28
C ILE A 8 -3.75 7.23 4.11
N ALA A 9 -3.61 6.22 4.97
CA ALA A 9 -2.58 5.18 4.81
C ALA A 9 -2.66 4.46 3.47
N PHE A 10 -3.87 4.20 2.97
CA PHE A 10 -4.08 3.60 1.67
C PHE A 10 -3.55 4.48 0.53
N LEU A 11 -3.86 5.78 0.56
CA LEU A 11 -3.36 6.74 -0.42
C LEU A 11 -1.83 6.89 -0.37
N LEU A 12 -1.25 6.99 0.83
CA LEU A 12 0.19 7.10 1.02
C LEU A 12 0.94 5.87 0.49
N MET A 13 0.45 4.67 0.83
CA MET A 13 1.02 3.42 0.31
C MET A 13 0.95 3.35 -1.22
N ASP A 14 -0.16 3.78 -1.83
CA ASP A 14 -0.33 3.75 -3.28
C ASP A 14 0.60 4.74 -3.99
N LEU A 15 0.81 5.93 -3.42
CA LEU A 15 1.80 6.89 -3.91
C LEU A 15 3.21 6.28 -3.89
N GLU A 16 3.60 5.65 -2.77
CA GLU A 16 4.92 5.04 -2.61
C GLU A 16 5.15 3.87 -3.57
N TYR A 17 4.11 3.05 -3.80
CA TYR A 17 4.14 1.98 -4.80
C TYR A 17 4.44 2.50 -6.21
N HIS A 18 3.92 3.68 -6.57
CA HIS A 18 4.14 4.35 -7.84
C HIS A 18 5.39 5.26 -7.87
N GLY A 19 6.24 5.20 -6.83
CA GLY A 19 7.49 5.97 -6.75
C GLY A 19 7.34 7.39 -6.17
N GLY A 20 6.14 7.77 -5.74
CA GLY A 20 5.79 9.07 -5.16
C GLY A 20 6.17 9.25 -3.70
N ASN A 21 7.33 8.74 -3.26
CA ASN A 21 7.76 8.80 -1.85
C ASN A 21 7.84 10.24 -1.30
N ALA A 22 8.32 11.19 -2.11
CA ALA A 22 8.39 12.60 -1.71
C ALA A 22 6.98 13.19 -1.49
N PHE A 23 6.04 12.91 -2.40
CA PHE A 23 4.65 13.37 -2.31
C PHE A 23 3.91 12.69 -1.16
N SER A 24 4.15 11.40 -0.93
CA SER A 24 3.60 10.68 0.22
C SER A 24 4.01 11.36 1.54
N LYS A 25 5.30 11.67 1.67
CA LYS A 25 5.81 12.37 2.85
C LYS A 25 5.19 13.76 3.04
N GLU A 26 5.17 14.57 1.99
CA GLU A 26 4.59 15.92 2.04
C GLU A 26 3.09 15.88 2.39
N LEU A 27 2.35 14.93 1.81
CA LEU A 27 0.94 14.74 2.09
C LEU A 27 0.72 14.29 3.54
N TRP A 28 1.55 13.38 4.07
CA TRP A 28 1.46 12.96 5.47
C TRP A 28 1.71 14.12 6.42
N ASP A 29 2.77 14.90 6.18
CA ASP A 29 3.11 16.07 7.01
C ASP A 29 1.96 17.10 7.03
N PHE A 30 1.35 17.35 5.87
CA PHE A 30 0.20 18.23 5.76
C PHE A 30 -1.05 17.67 6.46
N TYR A 31 -1.37 16.39 6.24
CA TYR A 31 -2.52 15.73 6.83
C TYR A 31 -2.41 15.69 8.35
N LYS A 32 -1.27 15.23 8.88
CA LYS A 32 -1.01 15.13 10.32
C LYS A 32 -1.21 16.47 11.02
N LYS A 33 -0.70 17.56 10.44
CA LYS A 33 -0.87 18.92 10.95
C LYS A 33 -2.32 19.38 10.91
N THR A 34 -3.04 19.10 9.82
CA THR A 34 -4.40 19.62 9.58
C THR A 34 -5.45 18.85 10.38
N ALA A 35 -5.31 17.53 10.47
CA ALA A 35 -6.19 16.65 11.25
C ALA A 35 -5.87 16.67 12.75
N GLY A 36 -4.69 17.18 13.16
CA GLY A 36 -4.29 17.24 14.56
C GLY A 36 -3.92 15.87 15.13
N GLU A 37 -3.40 14.98 14.29
CA GLU A 37 -3.05 13.61 14.65
C GLU A 37 -1.80 13.58 15.55
N ILE A 38 -1.90 12.91 16.70
CA ILE A 38 -0.84 12.83 17.71
C ILE A 38 -0.54 11.35 17.96
N GLU A 39 0.75 10.98 17.93
CA GLU A 39 1.23 9.62 18.27
C GLU A 39 0.64 8.47 17.41
N VAL A 40 0.16 8.76 16.21
CA VAL A 40 -0.46 7.76 15.33
C VAL A 40 0.50 7.09 14.34
N ASP A 41 1.79 7.44 14.33
CA ASP A 41 2.73 6.98 13.30
C ASP A 41 2.86 5.44 13.25
N SER A 42 2.84 4.76 14.41
CA SER A 42 2.86 3.29 14.47
C SER A 42 1.59 2.67 13.87
N LEU A 43 0.43 3.28 14.10
CA LEU A 43 -0.85 2.82 13.55
C LEU A 43 -0.92 3.09 12.04
N LEU A 44 -0.40 4.23 11.58
CA LEU A 44 -0.26 4.54 10.16
C LEU A 44 0.61 3.48 9.47
N THR A 45 1.78 3.17 10.03
CA THR A 45 2.68 2.13 9.51
C THR A 45 1.97 0.77 9.47
N PHE A 46 1.25 0.40 10.52
CA PHE A 46 0.44 -0.82 10.52
C PHE A 46 -0.55 -0.86 9.37
N TYR A 47 -1.30 0.22 9.14
CA TYR A 47 -2.25 0.28 8.03
C TYR A 47 -1.55 0.22 6.66
N LYS A 48 -0.40 0.88 6.48
CA LYS A 48 0.37 0.81 5.23
C LYS A 48 0.86 -0.60 4.94
N VAL A 49 1.44 -1.28 5.93
CA VAL A 49 1.83 -2.70 5.83
C VAL A 49 0.64 -3.58 5.48
N TYR A 50 -0.47 -3.43 6.21
CA TYR A 50 -1.69 -4.20 5.97
C TYR A 50 -2.23 -4.01 4.55
N ARG A 51 -2.31 -2.76 4.07
CA ARG A 51 -2.81 -2.44 2.72
C ARG A 51 -1.88 -2.98 1.63
N ALA A 52 -0.57 -2.79 1.77
CA ALA A 52 0.41 -3.32 0.82
C ALA A 52 0.35 -4.86 0.78
N TYR A 53 0.26 -5.52 1.93
CA TYR A 53 0.14 -6.98 2.00
C TYR A 53 -1.16 -7.50 1.35
N VAL A 54 -2.30 -6.85 1.62
CA VAL A 54 -3.59 -7.21 1.00
C VAL A 54 -3.54 -7.03 -0.51
N ARG A 55 -2.95 -5.93 -1.02
CA ARG A 55 -2.73 -5.74 -2.47
C ARG A 55 -1.89 -6.87 -3.06
N GLY A 56 -0.77 -7.20 -2.41
CA GLY A 56 0.09 -8.32 -2.82
C GLY A 56 -0.68 -9.64 -2.91
N LYS A 57 -1.42 -9.99 -1.84
CA LYS A 57 -2.24 -11.21 -1.78
C LYS A 57 -3.33 -11.25 -2.87
N VAL A 58 -4.05 -10.15 -3.08
CA VAL A 58 -5.12 -10.10 -4.09
C VAL A 58 -4.55 -10.24 -5.50
N SER A 59 -3.42 -9.58 -5.78
CA SER A 59 -2.71 -9.74 -7.06
C SER A 59 -2.26 -11.18 -7.27
N SER A 60 -1.84 -11.91 -6.23
CA SER A 60 -1.45 -13.32 -6.33
C SER A 60 -2.59 -14.25 -6.77
N PHE A 61 -3.87 -13.94 -6.48
CA PHE A 61 -4.99 -14.79 -6.91
C PHE A 61 -5.13 -14.88 -8.44
N GLN A 62 -4.62 -13.90 -9.18
CA GLN A 62 -4.67 -13.92 -10.65
C GLN A 62 -3.69 -14.93 -11.27
N VAL A 63 -2.69 -15.40 -10.50
CA VAL A 63 -1.69 -16.36 -10.98
C VAL A 63 -2.32 -17.75 -11.20
N ASP A 64 -3.28 -18.11 -10.36
CA ASP A 64 -3.93 -19.43 -10.38
C ASP A 64 -5.14 -19.50 -11.33
N ASP A 65 -5.57 -18.38 -11.92
CA ASP A 65 -6.72 -18.37 -12.84
C ASP A 65 -6.35 -18.95 -14.21
N GLU A 66 -6.98 -20.05 -14.60
CA GLU A 66 -6.76 -20.72 -15.89
C GLU A 66 -7.22 -19.88 -17.10
N ASN A 67 -8.06 -18.87 -16.89
CA ASN A 67 -8.59 -18.01 -17.96
C ASN A 67 -7.67 -16.83 -18.32
N ILE A 68 -6.54 -16.68 -17.61
CA ILE A 68 -5.60 -15.57 -17.79
C ILE A 68 -4.38 -16.03 -18.59
N SER A 69 -3.95 -15.21 -19.56
CA SER A 69 -2.75 -15.48 -20.36
C SER A 69 -1.49 -15.54 -19.50
N ALA A 70 -0.48 -16.30 -19.94
CA ALA A 70 0.80 -16.40 -19.24
C ALA A 70 1.47 -15.03 -19.00
N GLU A 71 1.35 -14.11 -19.95
CA GLU A 71 1.85 -12.73 -19.82
C GLU A 71 1.18 -11.98 -18.66
N LYS A 72 -0.15 -12.03 -18.56
CA LYS A 72 -0.89 -11.39 -17.46
C LYS A 72 -0.62 -12.06 -16.11
N LYS A 73 -0.36 -13.36 -16.08
CA LYS A 73 0.08 -14.06 -14.85
C LYS A 73 1.43 -13.56 -14.37
N GLU A 74 2.36 -13.34 -15.29
CA GLU A 74 3.68 -12.78 -14.97
C GLU A 74 3.54 -11.32 -14.46
N GLU A 75 2.73 -10.49 -15.10
CA GLU A 75 2.45 -9.13 -14.63
C GLU A 75 1.84 -9.12 -13.22
N ALA A 76 0.89 -10.02 -12.95
CA ALA A 76 0.28 -10.18 -11.64
C ALA A 76 1.30 -10.63 -10.58
N LEU A 77 2.21 -11.54 -10.93
CA LEU A 77 3.28 -12.01 -10.06
C LEU A 77 4.26 -10.88 -9.72
N GLN A 78 4.69 -10.10 -10.72
CA GLN A 78 5.57 -8.94 -10.49
C GLN A 78 4.90 -7.87 -9.64
N THR A 79 3.62 -7.61 -9.89
CA THR A 79 2.80 -6.69 -9.09
C THR A 79 2.72 -7.15 -7.64
N ALA A 80 2.39 -8.43 -7.40
CA ALA A 80 2.32 -9.01 -6.06
C ALA A 80 3.66 -8.89 -5.32
N LYS A 81 4.76 -9.25 -6.00
CA LYS A 81 6.13 -9.16 -5.46
C LYS A 81 6.48 -7.73 -5.04
N ARG A 82 6.19 -6.74 -5.88
CA ARG A 82 6.45 -5.32 -5.56
C ARG A 82 5.66 -4.86 -4.33
N TYR A 83 4.40 -5.27 -4.19
CA TYR A 83 3.60 -4.95 -3.00
C TYR A 83 4.14 -5.60 -1.73
N PHE A 84 4.60 -6.86 -1.78
CA PHE A 84 5.21 -7.51 -0.62
C PHE A 84 6.55 -6.88 -0.22
N GLN A 85 7.35 -6.45 -1.21
CA GLN A 85 8.58 -5.70 -0.96
C GLN A 85 8.28 -4.35 -0.30
N LEU A 86 7.25 -3.63 -0.79
CA LEU A 86 6.81 -2.38 -0.19
C LEU A 86 6.33 -2.58 1.26
N ALA A 87 5.52 -3.61 1.52
CA ALA A 87 5.06 -3.95 2.87
C ALA A 87 6.25 -4.22 3.82
N SER A 88 7.26 -4.93 3.32
CA SER A 88 8.48 -5.24 4.09
C SER A 88 9.35 -4.02 4.33
N SER A 89 9.31 -3.01 3.45
CA SER A 89 10.12 -1.78 3.59
C SER A 89 9.64 -0.83 4.70
N TYR A 90 8.43 -1.06 5.23
CA TYR A 90 7.88 -0.28 6.33
C TYR A 90 8.26 -0.82 7.72
N ILE A 91 8.84 -2.02 7.79
CA ILE A 91 9.25 -2.72 9.01
C ILE A 91 10.76 -2.54 9.18
#